data_AF-A0A924M9I5-F1
#
_entry.id   AF-A0A924M9I5-F1
#
_cell.length_a   1.000
_cell.length_b   1.000
_cell.length_c   1.000
_cell.angle_alpha   90.00
_cell.angle_beta   90.00
_cell.angle_gamma   90.00
#
_symmetry.space_group_name_H-M   'P 1'
#
loop_
_entity.id
_entity.type
_entity.pdbx_description
1 polymer ?
#
loop_
_entity_poly.entity_id
_entity_poly.type
_entity_poly.pdbx_seq_one_letter_code
_entity_poly.pdbx_strand_id
1 'polypeptide(L)'
;MLKFISKLLGGNKSEKDVAQIRPIVEKINGYYQQYQSFTNDELRNKTQEFKTRIKDFIIDIDGQIAEKQIAADALAATDIHVKDTIYQEVDNLKKDRDKQIEEALKSIQAEAFAVIKETARRFKENETLVNTATELDRELSVKKDYITINGNNSIYKNTWTAGGGKVTWNMIHYDVQLIGGSVLHSGKIAEMATGEGKTLVSTLPAYLNALSGEGVHIVTVNDYLAKRDSEWNGTLFEWLGLTVDCIDKHQPNTTERRNAYLADITYGTNNEFGFDYLRDNMVHSPEEMVQRKHHFAMVDEVDSVLIDDARTPLIISGPIGKQDNLEQFFELKPRIEKLVDAQKRATNSFLNEAKKKITDGNDDPKDGGLALFRASRGLPKNSALIKYLSEPGIRVKLQKAENYYLADQSREMPKADEELYFYIDEKNNSVELTDKGIQLITKAGEDPNFFIIPDISITLASVDKSDAEADEKLRQKESIINDYSVKADRIHTVQQLLKAYTLFDKDVEYVVMDEQVKIVDEQTGRILDGRRYSDGLHQAIEAKENVQIEATTQTYATVTLQNYFRMYHKLCGMTGTAETEAGEFWDIYKLDVVTIPTNINA
;
A
#
# COMPACT_ATOMS: atom_id res chain seq x y z
N MET A 1 5.76 14.90 -47.73
CA MET A 1 7.23 14.80 -47.54
C MET A 1 7.62 14.07 -46.25
N LEU A 2 7.05 14.39 -45.08
CA LEU A 2 7.34 13.69 -43.80
C LEU A 2 7.08 12.16 -43.82
N LYS A 3 5.94 11.70 -44.38
CA LYS A 3 5.65 10.26 -44.58
C LYS A 3 6.58 9.55 -45.58
N PHE A 4 7.25 10.29 -46.47
CA PHE A 4 8.15 9.71 -47.47
C PHE A 4 9.56 9.56 -46.90
N ILE A 5 9.97 10.46 -46.00
CA ILE A 5 11.26 10.44 -45.29
C ILE A 5 11.25 9.36 -44.19
N SER A 6 10.14 9.15 -43.47
CA SER A 6 10.04 8.04 -42.49
C SER A 6 10.12 6.66 -43.15
N LYS A 7 9.56 6.51 -44.35
CA LYS A 7 9.61 5.28 -45.15
C LYS A 7 10.99 5.02 -45.75
N LEU A 8 11.75 6.08 -46.08
CA LEU A 8 13.13 5.98 -46.57
C LEU A 8 14.16 5.64 -45.47
N LEU A 9 13.81 5.84 -44.19
CA LEU A 9 14.68 5.63 -43.01
C LEU A 9 14.28 4.39 -42.16
N GLY A 10 13.52 3.47 -42.76
CA GLY A 10 13.26 2.14 -42.21
C GLY A 10 11.98 1.98 -41.39
N GLY A 11 10.96 2.82 -41.58
CA GLY A 11 9.66 2.67 -40.91
C GLY A 11 9.56 3.36 -39.54
N ASN A 12 8.37 3.35 -38.93
CA ASN A 12 8.19 3.80 -37.54
C ASN A 12 8.84 2.80 -36.54
N LYS A 13 9.06 3.21 -35.27
CA LYS A 13 9.75 2.36 -34.27
C LYS A 13 9.10 0.98 -34.14
N SER A 14 7.77 0.93 -34.06
CA SER A 14 6.99 -0.30 -33.93
C SER A 14 7.16 -1.24 -35.13
N GLU A 15 7.22 -0.71 -36.37
CA GLU A 15 7.50 -1.50 -37.58
C GLU A 15 8.88 -2.17 -37.53
N LYS A 16 9.90 -1.47 -37.00
CA LYS A 16 11.24 -2.04 -36.81
C LYS A 16 11.26 -3.14 -35.77
N ASP A 17 10.60 -2.92 -34.63
CA ASP A 17 10.49 -3.90 -33.55
C ASP A 17 9.75 -5.17 -34.03
N VAL A 18 8.64 -5.01 -34.76
CA VAL A 18 7.91 -6.12 -35.37
C VAL A 18 8.76 -6.86 -36.41
N ALA A 19 9.54 -6.14 -37.23
CA ALA A 19 10.42 -6.76 -38.22
C ALA A 19 11.51 -7.64 -37.59
N GLN A 20 12.00 -7.30 -36.39
CA GLN A 20 12.96 -8.11 -35.65
C GLN A 20 12.35 -9.43 -35.12
N ILE A 21 11.03 -9.45 -34.89
CA ILE A 21 10.30 -10.61 -34.38
C ILE A 21 9.87 -11.56 -35.51
N ARG A 22 9.71 -11.06 -36.74
CA ARG A 22 9.26 -11.88 -37.90
C ARG A 22 10.04 -13.20 -38.09
N PRO A 23 11.39 -13.22 -38.02
CA PRO A 23 12.13 -14.49 -38.13
C PRO A 23 11.80 -15.50 -37.02
N ILE A 24 11.41 -15.03 -35.83
CA ILE A 24 10.98 -15.90 -34.72
C ILE A 24 9.62 -16.52 -35.06
N VAL A 25 8.69 -15.74 -35.62
CA VAL A 25 7.37 -16.24 -36.07
C VAL A 25 7.51 -17.34 -37.13
N GLU A 26 8.43 -17.17 -38.08
CA GLU A 26 8.73 -18.19 -39.09
C GLU A 26 9.24 -19.49 -38.44
N LYS A 27 10.14 -19.39 -37.46
CA LYS A 27 10.61 -20.56 -36.69
C LYS A 27 9.48 -21.23 -35.91
N ILE A 28 8.63 -20.43 -35.25
CA ILE A 28 7.45 -20.95 -34.53
C ILE A 28 6.57 -21.75 -35.48
N ASN A 29 6.27 -21.20 -36.65
CA ASN A 29 5.43 -21.89 -37.64
C ASN A 29 6.10 -23.15 -38.21
N GLY A 30 7.42 -23.16 -38.36
CA GLY A 30 8.19 -24.36 -38.71
C GLY A 30 8.06 -25.48 -37.68
N TYR A 31 8.28 -25.17 -36.38
CA TYR A 31 8.08 -26.15 -35.31
C TYR A 31 6.63 -26.58 -35.16
N TYR A 32 5.68 -25.66 -35.32
CA TYR A 32 4.25 -25.96 -35.31
C TYR A 32 3.90 -27.00 -36.37
N GLN A 33 4.41 -26.85 -37.59
CA GLN A 33 4.22 -27.84 -38.65
C GLN A 33 4.85 -29.20 -38.29
N GLN A 34 6.04 -29.20 -37.70
CA GLN A 34 6.71 -30.43 -37.24
C GLN A 34 5.89 -31.14 -36.14
N TYR A 35 5.33 -30.40 -35.19
CA TYR A 35 4.63 -30.96 -34.03
C TYR A 35 3.24 -31.53 -34.35
N GLN A 36 2.72 -31.26 -35.55
CA GLN A 36 1.48 -31.91 -36.01
C GLN A 36 1.61 -33.43 -36.10
N SER A 37 2.82 -33.96 -36.34
CA SER A 37 3.05 -35.41 -36.40
C SER A 37 3.27 -36.06 -35.03
N PHE A 38 3.36 -35.27 -33.94
CA PHE A 38 3.59 -35.80 -32.60
C PHE A 38 2.32 -36.43 -32.05
N THR A 39 2.46 -37.49 -31.27
CA THR A 39 1.42 -37.99 -30.37
C THR A 39 1.12 -36.96 -29.27
N ASN A 40 0.04 -37.17 -28.52
CA ASN A 40 -0.27 -36.33 -27.35
C ASN A 40 0.83 -36.42 -26.29
N ASP A 41 1.34 -37.61 -26.01
CA ASP A 41 2.41 -37.81 -25.03
C ASP A 41 3.72 -37.15 -25.46
N GLU A 42 4.11 -37.24 -26.73
CA GLU A 42 5.32 -36.56 -27.25
C GLU A 42 5.22 -35.03 -27.14
N LEU A 43 4.05 -34.45 -27.46
CA LEU A 43 3.84 -33.01 -27.33
C LEU A 43 3.88 -32.56 -25.86
N ARG A 44 3.21 -33.29 -24.96
CA ARG A 44 3.26 -33.00 -23.51
C ARG A 44 4.68 -33.11 -22.96
N ASN A 45 5.45 -34.09 -23.42
CA ASN A 45 6.81 -34.31 -22.95
C ASN A 45 7.77 -33.16 -23.32
N LYS A 46 7.43 -32.31 -24.30
CA LYS A 46 8.19 -31.09 -24.57
C LYS A 46 8.33 -30.18 -23.35
N THR A 47 7.31 -30.10 -22.48
CA THR A 47 7.41 -29.34 -21.22
C THR A 47 8.56 -29.85 -20.35
N GLN A 48 8.71 -31.17 -20.21
CA GLN A 48 9.80 -31.76 -19.42
C GLN A 48 11.15 -31.56 -20.09
N GLU A 49 11.23 -31.75 -21.41
CA GLU A 49 12.43 -31.46 -22.20
C GLU A 49 12.92 -30.01 -21.99
N PHE A 50 12.00 -29.04 -22.04
CA PHE A 50 12.34 -27.64 -21.83
C PHE A 50 12.77 -27.33 -20.39
N LYS A 51 12.05 -27.87 -19.39
CA LYS A 51 12.44 -27.73 -17.98
C LYS A 51 13.85 -28.29 -17.73
N THR A 52 14.18 -29.44 -18.32
CA THR A 52 15.54 -30.01 -18.25
C THR A 52 16.57 -29.11 -18.93
N ARG A 53 16.30 -28.63 -20.15
CA ARG A 53 17.22 -27.73 -20.87
C ARG A 53 17.51 -26.44 -20.10
N ILE A 54 16.50 -25.84 -19.46
CA ILE A 54 16.68 -24.65 -18.63
C ILE A 54 17.52 -24.99 -17.40
N LYS A 55 17.20 -26.08 -16.71
CA LYS A 55 17.96 -26.52 -15.52
C LYS A 55 19.42 -26.80 -15.84
N ASP A 56 19.70 -27.48 -16.94
CA ASP A 56 21.05 -27.77 -17.39
C ASP A 56 21.81 -26.48 -17.76
N PHE A 57 21.11 -25.47 -18.29
CA PHE A 57 21.69 -24.18 -18.63
C PHE A 57 22.15 -23.40 -17.38
N ILE A 58 21.39 -23.49 -16.27
CA ILE A 58 21.67 -22.74 -15.02
C ILE A 58 22.38 -23.57 -13.95
N ILE A 59 22.78 -24.81 -14.24
CA ILE A 59 23.30 -25.75 -13.24
C ILE A 59 24.57 -25.23 -12.54
N ASP A 60 25.44 -24.53 -13.27
CA ASP A 60 26.69 -24.00 -12.73
C ASP A 60 26.42 -22.86 -11.75
N ILE A 61 25.57 -21.89 -12.12
CA ILE A 61 25.25 -20.76 -11.25
C ILE A 61 24.43 -21.18 -10.03
N ASP A 62 23.54 -22.17 -10.18
CA ASP A 62 22.84 -22.79 -9.06
C ASP A 62 23.82 -23.45 -8.09
N GLY A 63 24.85 -24.14 -8.61
CA GLY A 63 25.93 -24.71 -7.81
C GLY A 63 26.71 -23.65 -7.03
N GLN A 64 27.08 -22.55 -7.68
CA GLN A 64 27.79 -21.44 -7.03
C GLN A 64 26.97 -20.78 -5.91
N ILE A 65 25.67 -20.56 -6.15
CA ILE A 65 24.74 -20.01 -5.15
C ILE A 65 24.63 -20.96 -3.95
N ALA A 66 24.42 -22.25 -4.20
CA ALA A 66 24.28 -23.24 -3.13
C ALA A 66 25.57 -23.36 -2.29
N GLU A 67 26.74 -23.36 -2.92
CA GLU A 67 28.03 -23.39 -2.22
C GLU A 67 28.21 -22.17 -1.31
N LYS A 68 27.91 -20.96 -1.81
CA LYS A 68 27.99 -19.72 -1.04
C LYS A 68 26.99 -19.70 0.12
N GLN A 69 25.76 -20.18 -0.09
CA GLN A 69 24.74 -20.26 0.95
C GLN A 69 25.21 -21.20 2.08
N ILE A 70 25.73 -22.38 1.75
CA ILE A 70 26.28 -23.34 2.72
C ILE A 70 27.46 -22.72 3.49
N ALA A 71 28.33 -21.98 2.80
CA ALA A 71 29.45 -21.28 3.44
C ALA A 71 28.95 -20.21 4.44
N ALA A 72 27.89 -19.46 4.10
CA ALA A 72 27.29 -18.48 5.01
C ALA A 72 26.65 -19.14 6.24
N ASP A 73 25.95 -20.25 6.05
CA ASP A 73 25.27 -20.97 7.13
C ASP A 73 26.24 -21.63 8.11
N ALA A 74 27.41 -22.06 7.63
CA ALA A 74 28.46 -22.66 8.44
C ALA A 74 29.21 -21.67 9.35
N LEU A 75 29.12 -20.37 9.09
CA LEU A 75 29.79 -19.34 9.90
C LEU A 75 29.08 -19.12 11.25
N ALA A 76 29.84 -18.79 12.29
CA ALA A 76 29.30 -18.48 13.61
C ALA A 76 28.51 -17.16 13.58
N ALA A 77 27.57 -16.99 14.52
CA ALA A 77 26.78 -15.75 14.63
C ALA A 77 27.65 -14.50 14.91
N THR A 78 28.86 -14.69 15.44
CA THR A 78 29.85 -13.63 15.69
C THR A 78 30.52 -13.10 14.42
N ASP A 79 30.46 -13.82 13.30
CA ASP A 79 31.10 -13.46 12.03
C ASP A 79 30.15 -12.68 11.10
N ILE A 80 29.36 -11.79 11.67
CA ILE A 80 28.25 -11.12 10.98
C ILE A 80 28.69 -10.38 9.71
N HIS A 81 29.86 -9.75 9.72
CA HIS A 81 30.40 -9.01 8.56
C HIS A 81 30.78 -9.93 7.40
N VAL A 82 31.27 -11.15 7.70
CA VAL A 82 31.63 -12.13 6.68
C VAL A 82 30.36 -12.72 6.08
N LYS A 83 29.36 -13.02 6.92
CA LYS A 83 28.03 -13.46 6.44
C LYS A 83 27.39 -12.43 5.51
N ASP A 84 27.37 -11.15 5.91
CA ASP A 84 26.81 -10.07 5.10
C ASP A 84 27.49 -9.97 3.72
N THR A 85 28.82 -10.10 3.67
CA THR A 85 29.56 -10.12 2.40
C THR A 85 29.14 -11.29 1.51
N ILE A 86 29.01 -12.50 2.07
CA ILE A 86 28.58 -13.67 1.30
C ILE A 86 27.14 -13.50 0.81
N TYR A 87 26.24 -12.95 1.62
CA TYR A 87 24.85 -12.70 1.19
C TYR A 87 24.76 -11.70 0.05
N GLN A 88 25.58 -10.64 0.06
CA GLN A 88 25.66 -9.70 -1.07
C GLN A 88 26.17 -10.39 -2.35
N GLU A 89 27.14 -11.30 -2.24
CA GLU A 89 27.60 -12.11 -3.39
C GLU A 89 26.48 -13.03 -3.90
N VAL A 90 25.75 -13.70 -3.02
CA VAL A 90 24.59 -14.54 -3.36
C VAL A 90 23.52 -13.73 -4.09
N ASP A 91 23.23 -12.51 -3.65
CA ASP A 91 22.24 -11.65 -4.30
C ASP A 91 22.67 -11.21 -5.70
N ASN A 92 23.97 -10.98 -5.91
CA ASN A 92 24.52 -10.72 -7.25
C ASN A 92 24.43 -11.96 -8.15
N LEU A 93 24.79 -13.14 -7.64
CA LEU A 93 24.65 -14.40 -8.37
C LEU A 93 23.19 -14.69 -8.72
N LYS A 94 22.23 -14.40 -7.84
CA LYS A 94 20.79 -14.54 -8.14
C LYS A 94 20.34 -13.64 -9.30
N LYS A 95 20.87 -12.42 -9.41
CA LYS A 95 20.59 -11.53 -10.55
C LYS A 95 21.20 -12.06 -11.84
N ASP A 96 22.40 -12.64 -11.78
CA ASP A 96 23.03 -13.26 -12.93
C ASP A 96 22.33 -14.56 -13.34
N ARG A 97 21.80 -15.32 -12.38
CA ARG A 97 20.95 -16.48 -12.63
C ARG A 97 19.69 -16.09 -13.38
N ASP A 98 19.03 -15.01 -12.98
CA ASP A 98 17.85 -14.52 -13.71
C ASP A 98 18.20 -14.18 -15.17
N LYS A 99 19.37 -13.56 -15.45
CA LYS A 99 19.82 -13.32 -16.83
C LYS A 99 20.05 -14.62 -17.62
N GLN A 100 20.65 -15.64 -17.00
CA GLN A 100 20.84 -16.94 -17.65
C GLN A 100 19.51 -17.63 -17.95
N ILE A 101 18.51 -17.49 -17.07
CA ILE A 101 17.14 -17.97 -17.32
C ILE A 101 16.58 -17.27 -18.57
N GLU A 102 16.72 -15.94 -18.69
CA GLU A 102 16.25 -15.21 -19.88
C GLU A 102 16.92 -15.67 -21.18
N GLU A 103 18.22 -15.97 -21.15
CA GLU A 103 18.94 -16.55 -22.29
C GLU A 103 18.42 -17.94 -22.66
N ALA A 104 18.21 -18.80 -21.67
CA ALA A 104 17.65 -20.13 -21.86
C ALA A 104 16.24 -20.06 -22.45
N LEU A 105 15.36 -19.23 -21.88
CA LEU A 105 13.98 -19.02 -22.35
C LEU A 105 13.95 -18.50 -23.79
N LYS A 106 14.80 -17.52 -24.12
CA LYS A 106 14.93 -17.00 -25.49
C LYS A 106 15.36 -18.08 -26.48
N SER A 107 16.25 -19.00 -26.07
CA SER A 107 16.71 -20.10 -26.93
C SER A 107 15.60 -21.09 -27.29
N ILE A 108 14.64 -21.32 -26.39
CA ILE A 108 13.52 -22.26 -26.56
C ILE A 108 12.23 -21.60 -27.02
N GLN A 109 12.15 -20.26 -27.05
CA GLN A 109 10.92 -19.50 -27.28
C GLN A 109 10.12 -20.00 -28.49
N ALA A 110 10.78 -20.21 -29.63
CA ALA A 110 10.10 -20.64 -30.84
C ALA A 110 9.49 -22.04 -30.72
N GLU A 111 10.19 -22.96 -30.06
CA GLU A 111 9.72 -24.32 -29.80
C GLU A 111 8.54 -24.29 -28.81
N ALA A 112 8.66 -23.52 -27.73
CA ALA A 112 7.64 -23.42 -26.69
C ALA A 112 6.33 -22.78 -27.20
N PHE A 113 6.43 -21.72 -28.01
CA PHE A 113 5.25 -21.09 -28.61
C PHE A 113 4.56 -22.01 -29.62
N ALA A 114 5.33 -22.82 -30.36
CA ALA A 114 4.78 -23.84 -31.23
C ALA A 114 4.03 -24.94 -30.47
N VAL A 115 4.50 -25.34 -29.28
CA VAL A 115 3.78 -26.27 -28.39
C VAL A 115 2.41 -25.69 -28.02
N ILE A 116 2.34 -24.45 -27.56
CA ILE A 116 1.06 -23.82 -27.20
C ILE A 116 0.12 -23.71 -28.41
N LYS A 117 0.63 -23.29 -29.57
CA LYS A 117 -0.16 -23.18 -30.80
C LYS A 117 -0.70 -24.54 -31.25
N GLU A 118 0.11 -25.60 -31.17
CA GLU A 118 -0.32 -26.96 -31.50
C GLU A 118 -1.31 -27.52 -30.48
N THR A 119 -1.12 -27.27 -29.19
CA THR A 119 -2.09 -27.62 -28.14
C THR A 119 -3.45 -26.95 -28.40
N ALA A 120 -3.45 -25.65 -28.71
CA ALA A 120 -4.67 -24.92 -29.05
C ALA A 120 -5.39 -25.52 -30.27
N ARG A 121 -4.65 -25.94 -31.32
CA ARG A 121 -5.22 -26.67 -32.46
C ARG A 121 -5.86 -27.99 -32.02
N ARG A 122 -5.17 -28.80 -31.22
CA ARG A 122 -5.67 -30.10 -30.77
C ARG A 122 -6.98 -30.00 -30.00
N PHE A 123 -7.06 -29.05 -29.07
CA PHE A 123 -8.30 -28.78 -28.34
C PHE A 123 -9.43 -28.27 -29.27
N LYS A 124 -9.10 -27.47 -30.30
CA LYS A 124 -10.09 -27.00 -31.28
C LYS A 124 -10.63 -28.12 -32.16
N GLU A 125 -9.76 -29.02 -32.62
CA GLU A 125 -10.09 -30.03 -33.63
C GLU A 125 -10.62 -31.34 -33.06
N ASN A 126 -10.48 -31.58 -31.75
CA ASN A 126 -10.88 -32.82 -31.10
C ASN A 126 -11.77 -32.53 -29.88
N GLU A 127 -12.85 -33.29 -29.71
CA GLU A 127 -13.70 -33.20 -28.52
C GLU A 127 -13.01 -33.70 -27.25
N THR A 128 -12.10 -34.65 -27.40
CA THR A 128 -11.30 -35.21 -26.31
C THR A 128 -9.86 -35.46 -26.73
N LEU A 129 -8.92 -35.24 -25.80
CA LEU A 129 -7.52 -35.62 -25.93
C LEU A 129 -7.22 -36.75 -24.95
N VAL A 130 -6.67 -37.85 -25.46
CA VAL A 130 -6.26 -39.01 -24.66
C VAL A 130 -4.74 -39.08 -24.63
N ASN A 131 -4.19 -39.26 -23.43
CA ASN A 131 -2.75 -39.35 -23.19
C ASN A 131 -2.48 -40.16 -21.92
N THR A 132 -1.22 -40.54 -21.71
CA THR A 132 -0.80 -41.24 -20.50
C THR A 132 -1.03 -40.34 -19.28
N ALA A 133 -1.63 -40.88 -18.22
CA ALA A 133 -1.95 -40.13 -17.00
C ALA A 133 -0.71 -39.90 -16.13
N THR A 134 -0.40 -38.63 -15.86
CA THR A 134 0.60 -38.21 -14.88
C THR A 134 0.03 -38.19 -13.45
N GLU A 135 0.87 -37.92 -12.45
CA GLU A 135 0.41 -37.69 -11.08
C GLU A 135 -0.49 -36.43 -11.00
N LEU A 136 -0.08 -35.34 -11.65
CA LEU A 136 -0.88 -34.12 -11.75
C LEU A 136 -2.26 -34.39 -12.38
N ASP A 137 -2.33 -35.20 -13.45
CA ASP A 137 -3.61 -35.58 -14.07
C ASP A 137 -4.53 -36.28 -13.05
N ARG A 138 -3.98 -37.15 -12.20
CA ARG A 138 -4.75 -37.86 -11.18
C ARG A 138 -5.28 -36.91 -10.13
N GLU A 139 -4.47 -35.97 -9.67
CA GLU A 139 -4.89 -34.94 -8.72
C GLU A 139 -5.98 -34.02 -9.29
N LEU A 140 -5.80 -33.55 -10.54
CA LEU A 140 -6.76 -32.70 -11.21
C LEU A 140 -8.09 -33.41 -11.45
N SER A 141 -8.09 -34.71 -11.75
CA SER A 141 -9.32 -35.50 -11.99
C SER A 141 -10.26 -35.62 -10.79
N VAL A 142 -9.77 -35.35 -9.58
CA VAL A 142 -10.60 -35.29 -8.37
C VAL A 142 -11.29 -33.93 -8.25
N LYS A 143 -10.69 -32.88 -8.79
CA LYS A 143 -11.09 -31.48 -8.58
C LYS A 143 -11.76 -30.82 -9.79
N LYS A 144 -11.54 -31.35 -11.00
CA LYS A 144 -11.88 -30.70 -12.28
C LYS A 144 -12.74 -31.62 -13.15
N ASP A 145 -13.78 -31.06 -13.76
CA ASP A 145 -14.80 -31.80 -14.52
C ASP A 145 -14.41 -32.08 -15.99
N TYR A 146 -13.34 -31.46 -16.47
CA TYR A 146 -12.82 -31.59 -17.83
C TYR A 146 -11.81 -32.71 -18.00
N ILE A 147 -11.36 -33.35 -16.93
CA ILE A 147 -10.42 -34.45 -16.97
C ILE A 147 -10.98 -35.68 -16.26
N THR A 148 -10.81 -36.85 -16.87
CA THR A 148 -11.17 -38.14 -16.29
C THR A 148 -10.03 -39.13 -16.45
N ILE A 149 -9.87 -40.05 -15.49
CA ILE A 149 -8.86 -41.11 -15.53
C ILE A 149 -9.54 -42.43 -15.92
N ASN A 150 -9.03 -43.07 -16.96
CA ASN A 150 -9.45 -44.40 -17.40
C ASN A 150 -8.23 -45.32 -17.52
N GLY A 151 -8.04 -46.18 -16.50
CA GLY A 151 -6.85 -47.03 -16.39
C GLY A 151 -5.58 -46.20 -16.27
N ASN A 152 -4.69 -46.32 -17.26
CA ASN A 152 -3.43 -45.57 -17.34
C ASN A 152 -3.54 -44.27 -18.14
N ASN A 153 -4.71 -43.97 -18.69
CA ASN A 153 -4.91 -42.81 -19.54
C ASN A 153 -5.68 -41.71 -18.81
N SER A 154 -5.35 -40.46 -19.11
CA SER A 154 -6.21 -39.32 -18.82
C SER A 154 -6.92 -38.89 -20.10
N ILE A 155 -8.14 -38.43 -19.95
CA ILE A 155 -9.00 -37.96 -21.04
C ILE A 155 -9.43 -36.54 -20.71
N TYR A 156 -8.90 -35.57 -21.44
CA TYR A 156 -9.25 -34.16 -21.35
C TYR A 156 -10.34 -33.83 -22.37
N LYS A 157 -11.37 -33.10 -21.95
CA LYS A 157 -12.42 -32.57 -22.82
C LYS A 157 -12.01 -31.23 -23.39
N ASN A 158 -12.48 -30.90 -24.58
CA ASN A 158 -12.33 -29.55 -25.13
C ASN A 158 -13.38 -28.54 -24.64
N THR A 159 -14.27 -28.97 -23.74
CA THR A 159 -15.28 -28.12 -23.15
C THR A 159 -15.29 -28.24 -21.63
N TRP A 160 -15.36 -27.09 -20.96
CA TRP A 160 -15.31 -26.98 -19.50
C TRP A 160 -16.04 -25.73 -19.01
N THR A 161 -16.21 -25.63 -17.71
CA THR A 161 -16.78 -24.45 -17.07
C THR A 161 -15.68 -23.42 -16.81
N ALA A 162 -15.87 -22.19 -17.28
CA ALA A 162 -15.00 -21.04 -16.98
C ALA A 162 -15.85 -19.79 -16.73
N GLY A 163 -15.58 -19.08 -15.64
CA GLY A 163 -16.34 -17.88 -15.25
C GLY A 163 -17.83 -18.12 -15.08
N GLY A 164 -18.21 -19.34 -14.66
CA GLY A 164 -19.60 -19.78 -14.48
C GLY A 164 -20.33 -20.23 -15.75
N GLY A 165 -19.72 -20.14 -16.93
CA GLY A 165 -20.30 -20.58 -18.20
C GLY A 165 -19.57 -21.77 -18.82
N LYS A 166 -20.26 -22.58 -19.63
CA LYS A 166 -19.59 -23.59 -20.45
C LYS A 166 -18.89 -22.93 -21.63
N VAL A 167 -17.60 -23.21 -21.76
CA VAL A 167 -16.76 -22.79 -22.88
C VAL A 167 -16.33 -24.03 -23.67
N THR A 168 -16.29 -23.92 -24.99
CA THR A 168 -15.68 -24.92 -25.87
C THR A 168 -14.50 -24.27 -26.56
N TRP A 169 -13.32 -24.83 -26.42
CA TRP A 169 -12.11 -24.28 -27.03
C TRP A 169 -12.22 -24.32 -28.55
N ASN A 170 -12.10 -23.17 -29.21
CA ASN A 170 -12.28 -23.04 -30.65
C ASN A 170 -11.22 -22.12 -31.32
N MET A 171 -10.14 -21.82 -30.61
CA MET A 171 -9.14 -20.82 -31.00
C MET A 171 -7.80 -21.44 -31.41
N ILE A 172 -7.11 -20.80 -32.37
CA ILE A 172 -5.72 -21.09 -32.76
C ILE A 172 -5.02 -19.74 -32.95
N HIS A 173 -3.77 -19.63 -32.51
CA HIS A 173 -3.00 -18.40 -32.63
C HIS A 173 -2.73 -17.98 -34.07
N TYR A 174 -3.03 -16.73 -34.41
CA TYR A 174 -2.59 -16.03 -35.61
C TYR A 174 -1.14 -15.55 -35.50
N ASP A 175 -0.50 -15.24 -36.62
CA ASP A 175 0.88 -14.75 -36.63
C ASP A 175 1.04 -13.42 -35.87
N VAL A 176 0.04 -12.53 -35.93
CA VAL A 176 0.06 -11.27 -35.16
C VAL A 176 0.02 -11.52 -33.65
N GLN A 177 -0.63 -12.60 -33.21
CA GLN A 177 -0.67 -13.02 -31.82
C GLN A 177 0.67 -13.63 -31.39
N LEU A 178 1.37 -14.34 -32.27
CA LEU A 178 2.75 -14.80 -32.04
C LEU A 178 3.74 -13.64 -31.90
N ILE A 179 3.52 -12.55 -32.65
CA ILE A 179 4.29 -11.30 -32.50
C ILE A 179 4.00 -10.69 -31.13
N GLY A 180 2.71 -10.51 -30.77
CA GLY A 180 2.30 -9.99 -29.46
C GLY A 180 2.90 -10.79 -28.29
N GLY A 181 2.84 -12.12 -28.34
CA GLY A 181 3.44 -12.99 -27.33
C GLY A 181 4.96 -12.81 -27.21
N SER A 182 5.65 -12.57 -28.32
CA SER A 182 7.10 -12.35 -28.34
C SER A 182 7.48 -10.98 -27.78
N VAL A 183 6.66 -9.96 -28.03
CA VAL A 183 6.79 -8.62 -27.41
C VAL A 183 6.64 -8.73 -25.90
N LEU A 184 5.60 -9.42 -25.42
CA LEU A 184 5.35 -9.62 -23.99
C LEU A 184 6.49 -10.37 -23.30
N HIS A 185 7.00 -11.45 -23.91
CA HIS A 185 8.15 -12.18 -23.36
C HIS A 185 9.40 -11.30 -23.23
N SER A 186 9.57 -10.33 -24.14
CA SER A 186 10.70 -9.40 -24.15
C SER A 186 10.61 -8.27 -23.11
N GLY A 187 9.62 -8.29 -22.21
CA GLY A 187 9.46 -7.25 -21.19
C GLY A 187 8.93 -5.91 -21.73
N LYS A 188 8.05 -5.97 -22.73
CA LYS A 188 7.46 -4.79 -23.40
C LYS A 188 5.94 -4.80 -23.31
N ILE A 189 5.33 -3.67 -23.66
CA ILE A 189 3.87 -3.56 -23.81
C ILE A 189 3.46 -3.91 -25.24
N ALA A 190 2.56 -4.88 -25.37
CA ALA A 190 1.94 -5.22 -26.64
C ALA A 190 0.60 -4.46 -26.78
N GLU A 191 0.58 -3.42 -27.61
CA GLU A 191 -0.67 -2.72 -27.94
C GLU A 191 -1.40 -3.51 -29.05
N MET A 192 -2.55 -4.07 -28.69
CA MET A 192 -3.36 -4.91 -29.57
C MET A 192 -4.81 -4.44 -29.54
N ALA A 193 -5.37 -4.18 -30.73
CA ALA A 193 -6.76 -3.74 -30.84
C ALA A 193 -7.74 -4.72 -30.16
N THR A 194 -8.83 -4.18 -29.62
CA THR A 194 -9.89 -4.99 -28.99
C THR A 194 -10.42 -6.03 -29.97
N GLY A 195 -10.45 -7.29 -29.54
CA GLY A 195 -10.87 -8.42 -30.38
C GLY A 195 -9.71 -9.19 -31.04
N GLU A 196 -8.46 -8.69 -30.99
CA GLU A 196 -7.29 -9.42 -31.50
C GLU A 196 -6.86 -10.60 -30.61
N GLY A 197 -7.58 -10.88 -29.51
CA GLY A 197 -7.39 -12.07 -28.68
C GLY A 197 -6.28 -11.96 -27.63
N LYS A 198 -6.20 -10.83 -26.90
CA LYS A 198 -5.24 -10.58 -25.80
C LYS A 198 -5.13 -11.75 -24.80
N THR A 199 -6.28 -12.25 -24.32
CA THR A 199 -6.35 -13.42 -23.42
C THR A 199 -5.74 -14.69 -24.02
N LEU A 200 -5.81 -14.90 -25.34
CA LEU A 200 -5.17 -16.04 -25.99
C LEU A 200 -3.66 -15.79 -26.15
N VAL A 201 -3.26 -14.57 -26.49
CA VAL A 201 -1.86 -14.17 -26.64
C VAL A 201 -1.07 -14.39 -25.35
N SER A 202 -1.68 -14.09 -24.20
CA SER A 202 -1.08 -14.24 -22.89
C SER A 202 -0.61 -15.68 -22.59
N THR A 203 -1.22 -16.69 -23.23
CA THR A 203 -0.84 -18.09 -23.04
C THR A 203 0.58 -18.42 -23.50
N LEU A 204 1.09 -17.70 -24.50
CA LEU A 204 2.42 -17.93 -25.08
C LEU A 204 3.54 -17.56 -24.08
N PRO A 205 3.67 -16.29 -23.62
CA PRO A 205 4.67 -15.92 -22.64
C PRO A 205 4.40 -16.55 -21.27
N ALA A 206 3.14 -16.79 -20.88
CA ALA A 206 2.85 -17.45 -19.61
C ALA A 206 3.42 -18.87 -19.59
N TYR A 207 3.18 -19.68 -20.62
CA TYR A 207 3.76 -21.01 -20.73
C TYR A 207 5.28 -20.96 -20.70
N LEU A 208 5.89 -20.14 -21.57
CA LEU A 208 7.34 -20.08 -21.70
C LEU A 208 8.01 -19.70 -20.38
N ASN A 209 7.58 -18.62 -19.73
CA ASN A 209 8.21 -18.15 -18.50
C ASN A 209 7.94 -19.08 -17.31
N ALA A 210 6.81 -19.79 -17.29
CA ALA A 210 6.52 -20.78 -16.25
C ALA A 210 7.49 -21.98 -16.27
N LEU A 211 8.16 -22.26 -17.40
CA LEU A 211 9.12 -23.36 -17.52
C LEU A 211 10.37 -23.17 -16.66
N SER A 212 10.68 -21.95 -16.19
CA SER A 212 11.79 -21.72 -15.26
C SER A 212 11.51 -22.23 -13.84
N GLY A 213 10.23 -22.43 -13.47
CA GLY A 213 9.82 -22.76 -12.10
C GLY A 213 9.80 -21.57 -11.14
N GLU A 214 10.14 -20.37 -11.60
CA GLU A 214 10.20 -19.15 -10.77
C GLU A 214 8.82 -18.49 -10.60
N GLY A 215 7.86 -18.85 -11.43
CA GLY A 215 6.49 -18.36 -11.36
C GLY A 215 6.12 -17.25 -12.31
N VAL A 216 4.83 -17.23 -12.66
CA VAL A 216 4.22 -16.20 -13.49
C VAL A 216 3.01 -15.62 -12.80
N HIS A 217 3.01 -14.30 -12.58
CA HIS A 217 1.83 -13.58 -12.09
C HIS A 217 1.11 -12.93 -13.28
N ILE A 218 -0.14 -13.31 -13.50
CA ILE A 218 -1.02 -12.70 -14.50
C ILE A 218 -2.00 -11.80 -13.77
N VAL A 219 -1.86 -10.50 -14.01
CA VAL A 219 -2.63 -9.45 -13.33
C VAL A 219 -3.77 -9.00 -14.22
N THR A 220 -4.97 -8.95 -13.66
CA THR A 220 -6.17 -8.45 -14.34
C THR A 220 -6.81 -7.33 -13.53
N VAL A 221 -7.73 -6.58 -14.16
CA VAL A 221 -8.40 -5.42 -13.53
C VAL A 221 -9.47 -5.79 -12.50
N ASN A 222 -9.99 -7.02 -12.51
CA ASN A 222 -10.99 -7.47 -11.53
C ASN A 222 -10.97 -8.99 -11.31
N ASP A 223 -11.56 -9.40 -10.18
CA ASP A 223 -11.54 -10.79 -9.72
C ASP A 223 -12.30 -11.74 -10.65
N TYR A 224 -13.37 -11.28 -11.29
CA TYR A 224 -14.11 -12.06 -12.28
C TYR A 224 -13.23 -12.44 -13.47
N LEU A 225 -12.49 -11.49 -14.04
CA LEU A 225 -11.57 -11.73 -15.14
C LEU A 225 -10.42 -12.66 -14.72
N ALA A 226 -9.82 -12.43 -13.54
CA ALA A 226 -8.79 -13.31 -12.99
C ALA A 226 -9.28 -14.76 -12.88
N LYS A 227 -10.46 -14.96 -12.28
CA LYS A 227 -11.07 -16.29 -12.10
C LYS A 227 -11.41 -16.91 -13.45
N ARG A 228 -12.12 -16.19 -14.32
CA ARG A 228 -12.52 -16.66 -15.65
C ARG A 228 -11.31 -17.06 -16.49
N ASP A 229 -10.28 -16.23 -16.57
CA ASP A 229 -9.15 -16.47 -17.46
C ASP A 229 -8.22 -17.57 -16.91
N SER A 230 -8.10 -17.68 -15.58
CA SER A 230 -7.43 -18.82 -14.94
C SER A 230 -8.11 -20.15 -15.25
N GLU A 231 -9.45 -20.18 -15.34
CA GLU A 231 -10.22 -21.37 -15.67
C GLU A 231 -10.24 -21.64 -17.17
N TRP A 232 -10.30 -20.58 -17.97
CA TRP A 232 -10.38 -20.68 -19.41
C TRP A 232 -9.05 -21.12 -20.00
N ASN A 233 -7.94 -20.45 -19.69
CA ASN A 233 -6.63 -20.83 -20.23
C ASN A 233 -5.95 -21.94 -19.42
N GLY A 234 -6.33 -22.11 -18.14
CA GLY A 234 -5.75 -23.08 -17.20
C GLY A 234 -5.64 -24.49 -17.78
N THR A 235 -6.70 -24.96 -18.43
CA THR A 235 -6.77 -26.31 -19.01
C THR A 235 -5.66 -26.59 -20.03
N LEU A 236 -5.24 -25.60 -20.81
CA LEU A 236 -4.12 -25.78 -21.76
C LEU A 236 -2.80 -26.04 -21.03
N PHE A 237 -2.54 -25.27 -19.98
CA PHE A 237 -1.31 -25.37 -19.19
C PHE A 237 -1.28 -26.66 -18.37
N GLU A 238 -2.39 -27.01 -17.74
CA GLU A 238 -2.57 -28.25 -16.99
C GLU A 238 -2.42 -29.49 -17.89
N TRP A 239 -2.99 -29.45 -19.10
CA TRP A 239 -2.74 -30.50 -20.08
C TRP A 239 -1.25 -30.62 -20.42
N LEU A 240 -0.53 -29.50 -20.52
CA LEU A 240 0.92 -29.48 -20.72
C LEU A 240 1.75 -29.79 -19.46
N GLY A 241 1.11 -30.08 -18.33
CA GLY A 241 1.79 -30.48 -17.09
C GLY A 241 2.22 -29.32 -16.18
N LEU A 242 1.62 -28.14 -16.33
CA LEU A 242 1.82 -26.99 -15.45
C LEU A 242 0.62 -26.79 -14.52
N THR A 243 0.87 -26.27 -13.33
CA THR A 243 -0.16 -25.93 -12.34
C THR A 243 -0.61 -24.49 -12.51
N VAL A 244 -1.92 -24.26 -12.36
CA VAL A 244 -2.54 -22.94 -12.48
C VAL A 244 -3.51 -22.71 -11.34
N ASP A 245 -3.44 -21.54 -10.71
CA ASP A 245 -4.43 -21.14 -9.72
C ASP A 245 -4.69 -19.63 -9.74
N CYS A 246 -5.70 -19.20 -8.99
CA CYS A 246 -6.10 -17.81 -8.86
C CYS A 246 -6.22 -17.41 -7.39
N ILE A 247 -5.47 -16.40 -6.97
CA ILE A 247 -5.42 -15.96 -5.58
C ILE A 247 -6.77 -15.41 -5.10
N ASP A 248 -7.57 -14.79 -5.98
CA ASP A 248 -8.90 -14.28 -5.69
C ASP A 248 -9.95 -15.39 -5.37
N LYS A 249 -9.58 -16.67 -5.50
CA LYS A 249 -10.42 -17.81 -5.07
C LYS A 249 -10.21 -18.17 -3.59
N HIS A 250 -9.14 -17.68 -2.99
CA HIS A 250 -8.67 -18.12 -1.68
C HIS A 250 -8.65 -16.95 -0.71
N GLN A 251 -9.03 -17.22 0.53
CA GLN A 251 -8.93 -16.22 1.59
C GLN A 251 -7.45 -15.86 1.82
N PRO A 252 -7.14 -14.61 2.16
CA PRO A 252 -5.78 -14.24 2.46
C PRO A 252 -5.16 -14.96 3.66
N ASN A 253 -3.82 -15.06 3.66
CA ASN A 253 -3.02 -15.70 4.73
C ASN A 253 -3.39 -17.15 5.03
N THR A 254 -4.01 -17.87 4.08
CA THR A 254 -4.29 -19.31 4.22
C THR A 254 -3.30 -20.17 3.45
N THR A 255 -3.28 -21.46 3.77
CA THR A 255 -2.46 -22.45 3.06
C THR A 255 -2.87 -22.55 1.58
N GLU A 256 -4.15 -22.42 1.26
CA GLU A 256 -4.65 -22.41 -0.11
C GLU A 256 -4.12 -21.20 -0.89
N ARG A 257 -4.08 -20.02 -0.26
CA ARG A 257 -3.48 -18.81 -0.84
C ARG A 257 -1.99 -19.02 -1.17
N ARG A 258 -1.24 -19.61 -0.24
CA ARG A 258 0.17 -19.98 -0.46
C ARG A 258 0.32 -20.98 -1.60
N ASN A 259 -0.52 -22.02 -1.64
CA ASN A 259 -0.50 -23.01 -2.71
C ASN A 259 -0.78 -22.37 -4.09
N ALA A 260 -1.65 -21.35 -4.14
CA ALA A 260 -1.92 -20.62 -5.37
C ALA A 260 -0.69 -19.84 -5.88
N TYR A 261 0.14 -19.28 -4.99
CA TYR A 261 1.42 -18.65 -5.35
C TYR A 261 2.51 -19.67 -5.73
N LEU A 262 2.43 -20.89 -5.20
CA LEU A 262 3.35 -22.00 -5.54
C LEU A 262 3.03 -22.65 -6.90
N ALA A 263 1.85 -22.40 -7.47
CA ALA A 263 1.52 -22.85 -8.82
C ALA A 263 2.51 -22.28 -9.86
N ASP A 264 2.71 -22.95 -10.99
CA ASP A 264 3.59 -22.46 -12.06
C ASP A 264 3.07 -21.11 -12.61
N ILE A 265 1.75 -20.94 -12.67
CA ILE A 265 1.06 -19.71 -13.12
C ILE A 265 -0.02 -19.31 -12.10
N THR A 266 0.03 -18.06 -11.64
CA THR A 266 -0.87 -17.50 -10.65
C THR A 266 -1.62 -16.31 -11.26
N TYR A 267 -2.94 -16.38 -11.33
CA TYR A 267 -3.80 -15.26 -11.72
C TYR A 267 -4.23 -14.45 -10.49
N GLY A 268 -4.36 -13.14 -10.65
CA GLY A 268 -4.94 -12.31 -9.60
C GLY A 268 -5.23 -10.88 -10.02
N THR A 269 -5.77 -10.09 -9.09
CA THR A 269 -5.89 -8.64 -9.24
C THR A 269 -4.65 -7.92 -8.70
N ASN A 270 -4.37 -6.72 -9.22
CA ASN A 270 -3.30 -5.84 -8.74
C ASN A 270 -3.39 -5.59 -7.23
N ASN A 271 -4.61 -5.35 -6.72
CA ASN A 271 -4.88 -5.13 -5.31
C ASN A 271 -4.52 -6.35 -4.46
N GLU A 272 -4.97 -7.54 -4.85
CA GLU A 272 -4.71 -8.77 -4.08
C GLU A 272 -3.21 -9.10 -4.03
N PHE A 273 -2.49 -8.97 -5.14
CA PHE A 273 -1.04 -9.13 -5.17
C PHE A 273 -0.31 -8.10 -4.28
N GLY A 274 -0.71 -6.82 -4.33
CA GLY A 274 -0.08 -5.79 -3.53
C GLY A 274 -0.40 -5.90 -2.03
N PHE A 275 -1.62 -6.27 -1.66
CA PHE A 275 -1.99 -6.48 -0.26
C PHE A 275 -1.35 -7.73 0.34
N ASP A 276 -1.20 -8.82 -0.43
CA ASP A 276 -0.44 -9.98 0.02
C ASP A 276 1.02 -9.61 0.28
N TYR A 277 1.64 -8.79 -0.58
CA TYR A 277 2.98 -8.27 -0.32
C TYR A 277 3.04 -7.44 0.96
N LEU A 278 2.09 -6.53 1.19
CA LEU A 278 2.05 -5.76 2.43
C LEU A 278 1.89 -6.67 3.67
N ARG A 279 1.04 -7.70 3.59
CA ARG A 279 0.84 -8.67 4.68
C ARG A 279 2.09 -9.51 4.93
N ASP A 280 2.77 -9.96 3.88
CA ASP A 280 4.03 -10.72 3.99
C ASP A 280 5.16 -9.89 4.62
N ASN A 281 5.12 -8.56 4.54
CA ASN A 281 6.06 -7.69 5.26
C ASN A 281 5.65 -7.41 6.71
N MET A 282 4.51 -7.93 7.16
CA MET A 282 3.99 -7.79 8.51
C MET A 282 3.97 -9.12 9.29
N VAL A 283 4.30 -10.25 8.67
CA VAL A 283 4.33 -11.56 9.36
C VAL A 283 5.49 -11.66 10.35
N HIS A 284 5.35 -12.54 11.33
CA HIS A 284 6.37 -12.75 12.37
C HIS A 284 7.40 -13.81 12.01
N SER A 285 7.06 -14.71 11.07
CA SER A 285 7.93 -15.80 10.63
C SER A 285 7.88 -15.99 9.11
N PRO A 286 8.99 -16.40 8.45
CA PRO A 286 9.02 -16.62 7.01
C PRO A 286 8.00 -17.66 6.51
N GLU A 287 7.65 -18.63 7.35
CA GLU A 287 6.70 -19.70 7.04
C GLU A 287 5.25 -19.20 6.92
N GLU A 288 4.96 -18.01 7.44
CA GLU A 288 3.65 -17.36 7.32
C GLU A 288 3.47 -16.69 5.95
N MET A 289 4.56 -16.32 5.26
CA MET A 289 4.48 -15.66 3.97
C MET A 289 3.70 -16.49 2.94
N VAL A 290 2.92 -15.82 2.10
CA VAL A 290 2.17 -16.48 1.02
C VAL A 290 2.86 -16.33 -0.33
N GLN A 291 3.55 -15.21 -0.58
CA GLN A 291 4.24 -14.96 -1.84
C GLN A 291 5.63 -15.61 -1.89
N ARG A 292 6.11 -15.76 -3.12
CA ARG A 292 7.52 -16.05 -3.44
C ARG A 292 8.17 -14.84 -4.09
N LYS A 293 9.43 -14.97 -4.50
CA LYS A 293 10.16 -13.95 -5.26
C LYS A 293 9.34 -13.44 -6.46
N HIS A 294 9.26 -12.11 -6.61
CA HIS A 294 8.65 -11.45 -7.76
C HIS A 294 9.49 -11.67 -9.03
N HIS A 295 9.20 -12.72 -9.79
CA HIS A 295 9.97 -13.06 -10.99
C HIS A 295 9.38 -12.44 -12.26
N PHE A 296 8.24 -12.93 -12.76
CA PHE A 296 7.60 -12.43 -13.98
C PHE A 296 6.15 -12.00 -13.72
N ALA A 297 5.83 -10.75 -14.07
CA ALA A 297 4.47 -10.23 -14.07
C ALA A 297 4.03 -9.81 -15.47
N MET A 298 2.81 -10.19 -15.83
CA MET A 298 2.15 -9.77 -17.05
C MET A 298 0.82 -9.11 -16.70
N VAL A 299 0.68 -7.85 -17.07
CA VAL A 299 -0.48 -7.02 -16.70
C VAL A 299 -1.43 -6.87 -17.90
N ASP A 300 -2.65 -7.36 -17.76
CA ASP A 300 -3.74 -7.10 -18.71
C ASP A 300 -4.38 -5.74 -18.42
N GLU A 301 -4.78 -5.04 -19.48
CA GLU A 301 -5.18 -3.62 -19.47
C GLU A 301 -4.16 -2.77 -18.67
N VAL A 302 -2.91 -2.83 -19.12
CA VAL A 302 -1.76 -2.22 -18.43
C VAL A 302 -1.87 -0.71 -18.20
N ASP A 303 -2.60 0.00 -19.06
CA ASP A 303 -2.96 1.41 -18.89
C ASP A 303 -3.87 1.63 -17.68
N SER A 304 -4.91 0.81 -17.54
CA SER A 304 -5.80 0.88 -16.37
C SER A 304 -5.05 0.58 -15.07
N VAL A 305 -4.18 -0.43 -15.07
CA VAL A 305 -3.52 -0.90 -13.83
C VAL A 305 -2.29 -0.06 -13.45
N LEU A 306 -1.41 0.26 -14.40
CA LEU A 306 -0.14 0.92 -14.12
C LEU A 306 -0.18 2.44 -14.25
N ILE A 307 -1.25 3.01 -14.81
CA ILE A 307 -1.43 4.47 -14.91
C ILE A 307 -2.60 4.92 -14.04
N ASP A 308 -3.81 4.41 -14.29
CA ASP A 308 -5.00 4.91 -13.59
C ASP A 308 -5.07 4.47 -12.12
N ASP A 309 -4.98 3.16 -11.85
CA ASP A 309 -5.01 2.61 -10.49
C ASP A 309 -3.74 2.98 -9.69
N ALA A 310 -2.62 3.18 -10.38
CA ALA A 310 -1.33 3.46 -9.76
C ALA A 310 -1.24 4.81 -9.03
N ARG A 311 -2.26 5.68 -9.19
CA ARG A 311 -2.36 6.99 -8.51
C ARG A 311 -2.64 6.88 -7.02
N THR A 312 -3.24 5.78 -6.56
CA THR A 312 -3.59 5.58 -5.15
C THR A 312 -2.69 4.50 -4.54
N PRO A 313 -2.00 4.78 -3.43
CA PRO A 313 -1.22 3.75 -2.74
C PRO A 313 -2.12 2.70 -2.09
N LEU A 314 -1.61 1.49 -1.98
CA LEU A 314 -2.19 0.46 -1.12
C LEU A 314 -1.77 0.72 0.32
N ILE A 315 -2.73 0.62 1.25
CA ILE A 315 -2.54 0.96 2.66
C ILE A 315 -3.22 -0.10 3.53
N ILE A 316 -2.46 -0.73 4.42
CA ILE A 316 -3.03 -1.48 5.55
C ILE A 316 -3.08 -0.53 6.74
N SER A 317 -4.29 -0.25 7.21
CA SER A 317 -4.51 0.50 8.44
C SER A 317 -5.28 -0.37 9.42
N GLY A 318 -5.05 -0.17 10.72
CA GLY A 318 -5.86 -0.82 11.75
C GLY A 318 -5.99 0.06 12.98
N PRO A 319 -6.84 -0.36 13.93
CA PRO A 319 -7.12 0.43 15.12
C PRO A 319 -5.85 0.55 15.97
N ILE A 320 -5.59 1.73 16.50
CA ILE A 320 -4.60 1.89 17.56
C ILE A 320 -5.15 1.13 18.77
N GLY A 321 -4.42 0.14 19.28
CA GLY A 321 -4.85 -0.83 20.30
C GLY A 321 -5.26 -0.27 21.66
N LYS A 322 -5.48 1.05 21.80
CA LYS A 322 -6.01 1.71 22.99
C LYS A 322 -7.46 2.16 22.74
N GLN A 323 -8.40 1.23 22.67
CA GLN A 323 -9.83 1.58 22.77
C GLN A 323 -10.18 2.12 24.16
N ASP A 324 -9.41 1.77 25.20
CA ASP A 324 -9.61 2.19 26.59
C ASP A 324 -9.50 3.72 26.81
N ASN A 325 -8.82 4.45 25.91
CA ASN A 325 -8.67 5.90 26.04
C ASN A 325 -9.89 6.69 25.52
N LEU A 326 -10.85 6.05 24.85
CA LEU A 326 -12.04 6.76 24.34
C LEU A 326 -12.98 7.19 25.47
N GLU A 327 -13.11 6.36 26.52
CA GLU A 327 -13.89 6.70 27.71
C GLU A 327 -13.33 7.93 28.43
N GLN A 328 -11.99 8.08 28.41
CA GLN A 328 -11.29 9.19 29.05
C GLN A 328 -11.75 10.56 28.52
N PHE A 329 -12.10 10.69 27.23
CA PHE A 329 -12.63 11.93 26.67
C PHE A 329 -13.94 12.35 27.36
N PHE A 330 -14.86 11.40 27.56
CA PHE A 330 -16.13 11.68 28.24
C PHE A 330 -15.95 11.92 29.74
N GLU A 331 -15.02 11.23 30.40
CA GLU A 331 -14.72 11.45 31.82
C GLU A 331 -14.12 12.84 32.11
N LEU A 332 -13.24 13.32 31.23
CA LEU A 332 -12.54 14.59 31.40
C LEU A 332 -13.35 15.79 30.89
N LYS A 333 -14.26 15.58 29.92
CA LYS A 333 -15.09 16.62 29.33
C LYS A 333 -15.74 17.56 30.35
N PRO A 334 -16.42 17.11 31.42
CA PRO A 334 -17.04 18.02 32.40
C PRO A 334 -16.04 18.92 33.14
N ARG A 335 -14.80 18.46 33.32
CA ARG A 335 -13.73 19.27 33.92
C ARG A 335 -13.31 20.39 32.99
N ILE A 336 -13.21 20.08 31.69
CA ILE A 336 -12.81 21.05 30.65
C ILE A 336 -13.93 22.08 30.42
N GLU A 337 -15.19 21.67 30.40
CA GLU A 337 -16.33 22.60 30.34
C GLU A 337 -16.30 23.60 31.50
N LYS A 338 -16.12 23.11 32.73
CA LYS A 338 -15.98 23.96 33.93
C LYS A 338 -14.80 24.93 33.82
N LEU A 339 -13.66 24.47 33.30
CA LEU A 339 -12.46 25.27 33.09
C LEU A 339 -12.69 26.38 32.07
N VAL A 340 -13.26 26.05 30.90
CA VAL A 340 -13.58 26.98 29.82
C VAL A 340 -14.59 28.04 30.29
N ASP A 341 -15.60 27.65 31.07
CA ASP A 341 -16.56 28.59 31.63
C ASP A 341 -15.93 29.56 32.65
N ALA A 342 -14.99 29.08 33.48
CA ALA A 342 -14.25 29.93 34.39
C ALA A 342 -13.36 30.93 33.62
N GLN A 343 -12.69 30.47 32.56
CA GLN A 343 -11.90 31.33 31.67
C GLN A 343 -12.77 32.38 30.97
N LYS A 344 -13.95 32.01 30.44
CA LYS A 344 -14.90 32.94 29.82
C LYS A 344 -15.32 34.05 30.79
N ARG A 345 -15.58 33.71 32.06
CA ARG A 345 -15.90 34.70 33.10
C ARG A 345 -14.72 35.63 33.38
N ALA A 346 -13.52 35.08 33.53
CA ALA A 346 -12.31 35.87 33.80
C ALA A 346 -11.99 36.85 32.66
N THR A 347 -11.96 36.36 31.41
CA THR A 347 -11.70 37.17 30.21
C THR A 347 -12.74 38.25 29.98
N ASN A 348 -14.03 37.98 30.21
CA ASN A 348 -15.07 39.01 30.17
C ASN A 348 -14.89 40.08 31.25
N SER A 349 -14.45 39.69 32.46
CA SER A 349 -14.12 40.65 33.53
C SER A 349 -12.95 41.54 33.13
N PHE A 350 -11.86 40.97 32.59
CA PHE A 350 -10.71 41.74 32.11
C PHE A 350 -11.07 42.66 30.96
N LEU A 351 -11.93 42.23 30.03
CA LEU A 351 -12.40 43.08 28.94
C LEU A 351 -13.19 44.30 29.46
N ASN A 352 -14.05 44.10 30.47
CA ASN A 352 -14.81 45.19 31.08
C ASN A 352 -13.91 46.15 31.85
N GLU A 353 -12.92 45.62 32.58
CA GLU A 353 -11.90 46.41 33.27
C GLU A 353 -11.06 47.23 32.29
N ALA A 354 -10.61 46.62 31.19
CA ALA A 354 -9.88 47.28 30.12
C ALA A 354 -10.69 48.43 29.51
N LYS A 355 -11.97 48.18 29.17
CA LYS A 355 -12.88 49.22 28.64
C LYS A 355 -12.98 50.41 29.58
N LYS A 356 -13.17 50.16 30.88
CA LYS A 356 -13.27 51.22 31.89
C LYS A 356 -11.97 52.02 31.97
N LYS A 357 -10.83 51.36 32.23
CA LYS A 357 -9.53 52.04 32.42
C LYS A 357 -9.08 52.80 31.19
N ILE A 358 -9.26 52.22 30.00
CA ILE A 358 -8.87 52.84 28.74
C ILE A 358 -9.74 54.06 28.42
N THR A 359 -11.04 54.01 28.77
CA THR A 359 -11.94 55.17 28.66
C THR A 359 -11.52 56.29 29.62
N ASP A 360 -11.06 55.93 30.82
CA ASP A 360 -10.52 56.86 31.82
C ASP A 360 -9.11 57.39 31.47
N GLY A 361 -8.59 57.07 30.28
CA GLY A 361 -7.29 57.55 29.79
C GLY A 361 -6.08 56.71 30.26
N ASN A 362 -6.31 55.61 30.96
CA ASN A 362 -5.27 54.71 31.44
C ASN A 362 -5.09 53.52 30.49
N ASP A 363 -4.12 53.62 29.59
CA ASP A 363 -3.68 52.55 28.69
C ASP A 363 -2.29 52.00 29.04
N ASP A 364 -1.88 52.11 30.32
CA ASP A 364 -0.60 51.61 30.79
C ASP A 364 -0.49 50.10 30.52
N PRO A 365 0.60 49.62 29.87
CA PRO A 365 0.84 48.20 29.65
C PRO A 365 0.71 47.31 30.89
N LYS A 366 0.94 47.84 32.08
CA LYS A 366 0.89 47.12 33.36
C LYS A 366 -0.47 47.19 34.04
N ASP A 367 -1.42 47.96 33.51
CA ASP A 367 -2.73 48.18 34.12
C ASP A 367 -3.88 48.06 33.11
N GLY A 368 -4.39 49.16 32.53
CA GLY A 368 -5.47 49.10 31.53
C GLY A 368 -5.10 48.29 30.27
N GLY A 369 -3.84 48.36 29.86
CA GLY A 369 -3.28 47.53 28.79
C GLY A 369 -3.13 46.06 29.19
N LEU A 370 -2.75 45.77 30.43
CA LEU A 370 -2.67 44.39 30.96
C LEU A 370 -4.04 43.70 30.95
N ALA A 371 -5.09 44.41 31.40
CA ALA A 371 -6.45 43.87 31.35
C ALA A 371 -6.88 43.55 29.91
N LEU A 372 -6.55 44.41 28.95
CA LEU A 372 -6.84 44.15 27.53
C LEU A 372 -6.04 42.95 27.00
N PHE A 373 -4.76 42.87 27.37
CA PHE A 373 -3.89 41.77 26.98
C PHE A 373 -4.36 40.42 27.55
N ARG A 374 -4.74 40.37 28.83
CA ARG A 374 -5.32 39.16 29.46
C ARG A 374 -6.61 38.69 28.79
N ALA A 375 -7.50 39.62 28.43
CA ALA A 375 -8.71 39.28 27.68
C ALA A 375 -8.36 38.65 26.31
N SER A 376 -7.38 39.23 25.61
CA SER A 376 -6.91 38.73 24.30
C SER A 376 -6.20 37.40 24.38
N ARG A 377 -5.26 37.26 25.30
CA ARG A 377 -4.46 36.04 25.46
C ARG A 377 -5.27 34.85 26.00
N GLY A 378 -6.31 35.13 26.78
CA GLY A 378 -7.18 34.11 27.34
C GLY A 378 -8.16 33.52 26.32
N LEU A 379 -8.85 34.37 25.55
CA LEU A 379 -9.83 33.97 24.52
C LEU A 379 -9.83 34.98 23.35
N PRO A 380 -8.86 34.92 22.42
CA PRO A 380 -8.70 35.89 21.34
C PRO A 380 -9.88 35.90 20.36
N LYS A 381 -10.51 34.73 20.14
CA LYS A 381 -11.69 34.57 19.27
C LYS A 381 -13.02 35.06 19.91
N ASN A 382 -13.00 35.65 21.11
CA ASN A 382 -14.21 36.15 21.76
C ASN A 382 -14.84 37.31 20.96
N SER A 383 -16.12 37.19 20.59
CA SER A 383 -16.82 38.18 19.75
C SER A 383 -16.88 39.59 20.35
N ALA A 384 -17.03 39.73 21.67
CA ALA A 384 -17.06 41.02 22.34
C ALA A 384 -15.67 41.69 22.37
N LEU A 385 -14.61 40.89 22.48
CA LEU A 385 -13.23 41.35 22.34
C LEU A 385 -12.94 41.79 20.91
N ILE A 386 -13.23 40.95 19.90
CA ILE A 386 -13.02 41.26 18.48
C ILE A 386 -13.68 42.58 18.10
N LYS A 387 -14.93 42.78 18.55
CA LYS A 387 -15.67 44.03 18.35
C LYS A 387 -14.94 45.23 18.97
N TYR A 388 -14.45 45.10 20.20
CA TYR A 388 -13.73 46.17 20.89
C TYR A 388 -12.37 46.47 20.24
N LEU A 389 -11.62 45.44 19.82
CA LEU A 389 -10.37 45.60 19.09
C LEU A 389 -10.56 46.28 17.72
N SER A 390 -11.76 46.23 17.15
CA SER A 390 -12.09 46.89 15.88
C SER A 390 -12.33 48.40 16.04
N GLU A 391 -12.44 48.90 17.28
CA GLU A 391 -12.56 50.33 17.55
C GLU A 391 -11.23 51.09 17.31
N PRO A 392 -11.27 52.37 16.89
CA PRO A 392 -10.07 53.13 16.58
C PRO A 392 -9.07 53.19 17.73
N GLY A 393 -7.82 52.78 17.47
CA GLY A 393 -6.71 52.88 18.42
C GLY A 393 -6.62 51.76 19.46
N ILE A 394 -7.63 50.90 19.62
CA ILE A 394 -7.61 49.83 20.64
C ILE A 394 -6.56 48.76 20.31
N ARG A 395 -6.43 48.34 19.05
CA ARG A 395 -5.37 47.40 18.62
C ARG A 395 -3.96 47.90 18.94
N VAL A 396 -3.71 49.20 18.78
CA VAL A 396 -2.40 49.79 19.10
C VAL A 396 -2.11 49.70 20.60
N LYS A 397 -3.13 49.88 21.44
CA LYS A 397 -3.02 49.73 22.90
C LYS A 397 -2.75 48.28 23.31
N LEU A 398 -3.42 47.31 22.69
CA LEU A 398 -3.13 45.89 22.87
C LEU A 398 -1.68 45.58 22.48
N GLN A 399 -1.24 46.01 21.30
CA GLN A 399 0.12 45.76 20.81
C GLN A 399 1.18 46.38 21.74
N LYS A 400 0.92 47.56 22.29
CA LYS A 400 1.79 48.21 23.28
C LYS A 400 1.93 47.36 24.56
N ALA A 401 0.82 46.79 25.04
CA ALA A 401 0.83 45.90 26.20
C ALA A 401 1.54 44.57 25.89
N GLU A 402 1.21 43.93 24.77
CA GLU A 402 1.85 42.69 24.32
C GLU A 402 3.37 42.84 24.19
N ASN A 403 3.84 43.91 23.55
CA ASN A 403 5.27 44.18 23.40
C ASN A 403 6.00 44.32 24.74
N TYR A 404 5.33 44.87 25.77
CA TYR A 404 5.91 44.98 27.10
C TYR A 404 6.13 43.59 27.73
N TYR A 405 5.15 42.69 27.62
CA TYR A 405 5.24 41.36 28.22
C TYR A 405 6.14 40.39 27.44
N LEU A 406 6.26 40.57 26.11
CA LEU A 406 7.19 39.81 25.27
C LEU A 406 8.63 40.33 25.32
N ALA A 407 8.87 41.52 25.90
CA ALA A 407 10.22 42.07 26.06
C ALA A 407 11.10 41.19 26.98
N ASP A 408 12.41 41.37 26.89
CA ASP A 408 13.41 40.70 27.75
C ASP A 408 13.20 39.18 27.86
N GLN A 409 12.98 38.52 26.71
CA GLN A 409 12.70 37.08 26.62
C GLN A 409 11.49 36.66 27.47
N SER A 410 10.39 37.42 27.39
CA SER A 410 9.13 37.10 28.06
C SER A 410 9.21 37.05 29.59
N ARG A 411 10.19 37.74 30.20
CA ARG A 411 10.41 37.71 31.66
C ARG A 411 9.18 38.08 32.49
N GLU A 412 8.35 38.98 31.97
CA GLU A 412 7.18 39.49 32.67
C GLU A 412 5.89 38.71 32.35
N MET A 413 5.92 37.78 31.39
CA MET A 413 4.77 36.97 30.97
C MET A 413 4.04 36.25 32.12
N PRO A 414 4.72 35.68 33.13
CA PRO A 414 4.03 35.02 34.24
C PRO A 414 3.00 35.92 34.94
N LYS A 415 3.24 37.23 34.99
CA LYS A 415 2.28 38.19 35.58
C LYS A 415 1.03 38.35 34.72
N ALA A 416 1.15 38.25 33.40
CA ALA A 416 -0.01 38.27 32.52
C ALA A 416 -0.85 37.00 32.71
N ASP A 417 -0.19 35.86 32.83
CA ASP A 417 -0.82 34.52 32.86
C ASP A 417 -1.37 34.12 34.24
N GLU A 418 -0.86 34.71 35.33
CA GLU A 418 -1.22 34.41 36.72
C GLU A 418 -2.74 34.34 36.98
N GLU A 419 -3.50 35.23 36.34
CA GLU A 419 -4.94 35.33 36.57
C GLU A 419 -5.80 34.51 35.61
N LEU A 420 -5.18 33.96 34.56
CA LEU A 420 -5.83 33.09 33.59
C LEU A 420 -5.82 31.64 34.09
N TYR A 421 -6.78 30.84 33.65
CA TYR A 421 -6.81 29.39 33.89
C TYR A 421 -6.08 28.62 32.78
N PHE A 422 -6.03 29.19 31.58
CA PHE A 422 -5.19 28.75 30.47
C PHE A 422 -4.91 29.94 29.56
N TYR A 423 -3.93 29.83 28.68
CA TYR A 423 -3.70 30.82 27.63
C TYR A 423 -3.58 30.15 26.26
N ILE A 424 -3.91 30.91 25.22
CA ILE A 424 -3.82 30.46 23.84
C ILE A 424 -2.55 31.06 23.22
N ASP A 425 -1.72 30.20 22.63
CA ASP A 425 -0.63 30.62 21.77
C ASP A 425 -1.07 30.47 20.31
N GLU A 426 -1.53 31.56 19.72
CA GLU A 426 -1.98 31.59 18.33
C GLU A 426 -0.87 31.29 17.32
N LYS A 427 0.42 31.50 17.69
CA LYS A 427 1.55 31.20 16.78
C LYS A 427 1.77 29.70 16.65
N ASN A 428 1.64 28.98 17.75
CA ASN A 428 1.83 27.53 17.81
C ASN A 428 0.52 26.75 17.73
N ASN A 429 -0.63 27.44 17.66
CA ASN A 429 -1.96 26.85 17.66
C ASN A 429 -2.13 25.84 18.83
N SER A 430 -1.66 26.26 20.00
CA SER A 430 -1.65 25.46 21.23
C SER A 430 -2.37 26.18 22.37
N VAL A 431 -2.78 25.40 23.37
CA VAL A 431 -3.44 25.89 24.57
C VAL A 431 -2.73 25.32 25.78
N GLU A 432 -2.26 26.21 26.65
CA GLU A 432 -1.44 25.84 27.80
C GLU A 432 -2.20 26.12 29.10
N LEU A 433 -2.21 25.13 29.99
CA LEU A 433 -2.80 25.26 31.31
C LEU A 433 -1.89 26.09 32.23
N THR A 434 -2.51 26.93 33.07
CA THR A 434 -1.79 27.57 34.19
C THR A 434 -1.97 26.74 35.46
N ASP A 435 -1.16 27.03 36.49
CA ASP A 435 -1.31 26.42 37.82
C ASP A 435 -2.73 26.62 38.38
N LYS A 436 -3.31 27.81 38.13
CA LYS A 436 -4.69 28.15 38.51
C LYS A 436 -5.71 27.27 37.78
N GLY A 437 -5.46 26.96 36.51
CA GLY A 437 -6.25 26.02 35.71
C GLY A 437 -6.19 24.60 36.27
N ILE A 438 -4.98 24.10 36.51
CA ILE A 438 -4.73 22.77 37.07
C ILE A 438 -5.47 22.61 38.41
N GLN A 439 -5.32 23.57 39.32
CA GLN A 439 -6.01 23.55 40.61
C GLN A 439 -7.55 23.52 40.50
N LEU A 440 -8.13 24.16 39.49
CA LEU A 440 -9.58 24.20 39.30
C LEU A 440 -10.16 22.84 38.85
N ILE A 441 -9.40 22.09 38.05
CA ILE A 441 -9.81 20.81 37.45
C ILE A 441 -9.40 19.60 38.28
N THR A 442 -8.47 19.75 39.23
CA THR A 442 -8.15 18.74 40.25
C THR A 442 -9.21 18.75 41.36
N LYS A 443 -9.85 17.60 41.64
CA LYS A 443 -10.91 17.51 42.67
C LYS A 443 -10.32 17.48 44.08
N ALA A 444 -11.14 17.84 45.07
CA ALA A 444 -10.77 17.70 46.48
C ALA A 444 -10.55 16.22 46.83
N GLY A 445 -9.36 15.90 47.36
CA GLY A 445 -8.95 14.52 47.67
C GLY A 445 -8.23 13.78 46.53
N GLU A 446 -8.06 14.40 45.36
CA GLU A 446 -7.19 13.87 44.30
C GLU A 446 -5.73 14.26 44.53
N ASP A 447 -4.82 13.51 43.92
CA ASP A 447 -3.39 13.80 43.89
C ASP A 447 -3.14 15.23 43.32
N PRO A 448 -2.42 16.12 44.02
CA PRO A 448 -2.02 17.42 43.48
C PRO A 448 -1.25 17.32 42.15
N ASN A 449 -0.56 16.19 41.92
CA ASN A 449 0.18 15.91 40.69
C ASN A 449 -0.64 15.16 39.62
N PHE A 450 -1.97 15.11 39.77
CA PHE A 450 -2.82 14.36 38.84
C PHE A 450 -2.72 14.86 37.39
N PHE A 451 -2.51 16.15 37.15
CA PHE A 451 -2.28 16.70 35.81
C PHE A 451 -0.83 17.19 35.60
N ILE A 452 0.11 16.68 36.39
CA ILE A 452 1.52 17.07 36.34
C ILE A 452 2.36 15.84 35.99
N ILE A 453 3.20 15.96 34.97
CA ILE A 453 4.15 14.90 34.59
C ILE A 453 5.40 15.02 35.46
N PRO A 454 5.71 14.04 36.34
CA PRO A 454 6.97 14.02 37.07
C PRO A 454 8.13 13.60 36.14
N ASP A 455 9.34 14.02 36.47
CA ASP A 455 10.55 13.59 35.77
C ASP A 455 10.79 12.09 36.01
N ILE A 456 10.53 11.29 34.97
CA ILE A 456 10.68 9.84 35.02
C ILE A 456 12.13 9.40 35.22
N SER A 457 13.10 10.17 34.74
CA SER A 457 14.52 9.81 34.86
C SER A 457 14.99 9.95 36.31
N ILE A 458 14.51 10.97 37.01
CA ILE A 458 14.80 11.16 38.44
C ILE A 458 14.17 10.05 39.29
N THR A 459 12.91 9.70 39.04
CA THR A 459 12.21 8.67 39.81
C THR A 459 12.80 7.28 39.56
N LEU A 460 13.09 6.90 38.31
CA LEU A 460 13.74 5.63 37.98
C LEU A 460 15.16 5.54 38.59
N ALA A 461 15.94 6.62 38.52
CA ALA A 461 17.26 6.67 39.13
C ALA A 461 17.23 6.57 40.66
N SER A 462 16.15 7.04 41.31
CA SER A 462 15.97 6.89 42.75
C SER A 462 15.67 5.44 43.16
N VAL A 463 14.92 4.71 42.33
CA VAL A 463 14.67 3.26 42.52
C VAL A 463 15.96 2.48 42.35
N ASP A 464 16.79 2.83 41.37
CA ASP A 464 18.09 2.20 41.16
C ASP A 464 19.04 2.35 42.35
N LYS A 465 19.02 3.51 43.00
CA LYS A 465 19.81 3.83 44.18
C LYS A 465 19.23 3.30 45.50
N SER A 466 18.04 2.70 45.49
CA SER A 466 17.44 2.13 46.70
C SER A 466 18.12 0.81 47.10
N ASP A 467 18.01 0.43 48.37
CA ASP A 467 18.53 -0.84 48.90
C ASP A 467 17.58 -2.04 48.63
N ALA A 468 16.56 -1.88 47.77
CA ALA A 468 15.61 -2.94 47.45
C ALA A 468 16.24 -4.07 46.61
N GLU A 469 15.66 -5.28 46.71
CA GLU A 469 16.08 -6.42 45.89
C GLU A 469 15.75 -6.21 44.40
N ALA A 470 16.43 -6.95 43.52
CA ALA A 470 16.34 -6.76 42.07
C ALA A 470 14.92 -6.91 41.51
N ASP A 471 14.17 -7.92 41.97
CA ASP A 471 12.79 -8.17 41.53
C ASP A 471 11.83 -7.06 41.99
N GLU A 472 12.05 -6.52 43.19
CA GLU A 472 11.23 -5.42 43.74
C GLU A 472 11.54 -4.11 43.01
N LYS A 473 12.81 -3.84 42.68
CA LYS A 473 13.20 -2.71 41.82
C LYS A 473 12.53 -2.78 40.46
N LEU A 474 12.48 -3.97 39.84
CA LEU A 474 11.86 -4.15 38.53
C LEU A 474 10.36 -3.85 38.57
N ARG A 475 9.63 -4.37 39.57
CA ARG A 475 8.21 -4.08 39.78
C ARG A 475 7.94 -2.60 40.03
N GLN A 476 8.78 -1.94 40.84
CA GLN A 476 8.64 -0.50 41.09
C GLN A 476 8.87 0.32 39.82
N LYS A 477 9.85 -0.03 38.99
CA LYS A 477 10.08 0.62 37.70
C LYS A 477 8.92 0.42 36.74
N GLU A 478 8.39 -0.80 36.61
CA GLU A 478 7.21 -1.07 35.78
C GLU A 478 5.99 -0.26 36.23
N SER A 479 5.75 -0.18 37.55
CA SER A 479 4.68 0.63 38.12
C SER A 479 4.84 2.13 37.80
N ILE A 480 6.06 2.67 37.92
CA ILE A 480 6.37 4.07 37.57
C ILE A 480 6.15 4.33 36.09
N ILE A 481 6.60 3.44 35.20
CA ILE A 481 6.43 3.57 33.75
C ILE A 481 4.93 3.54 33.39
N ASN A 482 4.16 2.65 34.01
CA ASN A 482 2.72 2.56 33.80
C ASN A 482 1.99 3.82 34.31
N ASP A 483 2.27 4.31 35.52
CA ASP A 483 1.69 5.56 36.04
C ASP A 483 2.04 6.76 35.16
N TYR A 484 3.30 6.84 34.70
CA TYR A 484 3.74 7.88 33.77
C TYR A 484 2.96 7.83 32.45
N SER A 485 2.82 6.65 31.86
CA SER A 485 2.08 6.44 30.60
C SER A 485 0.61 6.87 30.73
N VAL A 486 -0.05 6.46 31.81
CA VAL A 486 -1.46 6.83 32.09
C VAL A 486 -1.60 8.35 32.31
N LYS A 487 -0.66 8.98 33.02
CA LYS A 487 -0.63 10.44 33.23
C LYS A 487 -0.40 11.20 31.93
N ALA A 488 0.54 10.75 31.11
CA ALA A 488 0.84 11.35 29.81
C ALA A 488 -0.38 11.30 28.88
N ASP A 489 -1.02 10.13 28.76
CA ASP A 489 -2.25 9.97 27.97
C ASP A 489 -3.36 10.91 28.47
N ARG A 490 -3.56 10.99 29.80
CA ARG A 490 -4.56 11.90 30.39
C ARG A 490 -4.31 13.37 30.04
N ILE A 491 -3.06 13.82 30.15
CA ILE A 491 -2.69 15.21 29.87
C ILE A 491 -2.86 15.52 28.38
N HIS A 492 -2.49 14.57 27.51
CA HIS A 492 -2.74 14.68 26.08
C HIS A 492 -4.24 14.85 25.79
N THR A 493 -5.09 14.01 26.36
CA THR A 493 -6.55 14.11 26.22
C THR A 493 -7.10 15.45 26.72
N VAL A 494 -6.60 15.96 27.85
CA VAL A 494 -6.94 17.31 28.36
C VAL A 494 -6.56 18.40 27.35
N GLN A 495 -5.36 18.34 26.78
CA GLN A 495 -4.89 19.30 25.79
C GLN A 495 -5.74 19.26 24.52
N GLN A 496 -6.05 18.08 23.99
CA GLN A 496 -6.90 17.94 22.80
C GLN A 496 -8.33 18.43 23.03
N LEU A 497 -8.93 18.11 24.19
CA LEU A 497 -10.23 18.66 24.58
C LEU A 497 -10.16 20.19 24.67
N LEU A 498 -9.18 20.73 25.40
CA LEU A 498 -9.05 22.18 25.57
C LEU A 498 -8.89 22.89 24.22
N LYS A 499 -8.10 22.31 23.30
CA LYS A 499 -7.97 22.77 21.92
C LYS A 499 -9.32 22.74 21.17
N ALA A 500 -10.05 21.63 21.25
CA ALA A 500 -11.37 21.49 20.62
C ALA A 500 -12.40 22.52 21.15
N TYR A 501 -12.34 22.88 22.44
CA TYR A 501 -13.27 23.85 23.04
C TYR A 501 -12.91 25.32 22.76
N THR A 502 -11.68 25.61 22.36
CA THR A 502 -11.17 27.00 22.32
C THR A 502 -10.72 27.46 20.94
N LEU A 503 -10.28 26.54 20.07
CA LEU A 503 -9.75 26.85 18.75
C LEU A 503 -10.66 26.41 17.60
N PHE A 504 -11.57 25.46 17.86
CA PHE A 504 -12.46 24.87 16.86
C PHE A 504 -13.90 25.17 17.21
N ASP A 505 -14.58 25.94 16.37
CA ASP A 505 -15.97 26.31 16.51
C ASP A 505 -16.83 25.55 15.49
N LYS A 506 -18.02 25.13 15.95
CA LYS A 506 -19.02 24.52 15.09
C LYS A 506 -19.51 25.55 14.07
N ASP A 507 -19.75 25.09 12.85
CA ASP A 507 -20.13 25.86 11.67
C ASP A 507 -19.03 26.81 11.15
N VAL A 508 -17.79 26.67 11.64
CA VAL A 508 -16.60 27.38 11.15
C VAL A 508 -15.55 26.39 10.70
N GLU A 509 -14.88 25.69 11.63
CA GLU A 509 -13.86 24.70 11.29
C GLU A 509 -14.47 23.30 11.01
N TYR A 510 -15.63 22.99 11.57
CA TYR A 510 -16.33 21.72 11.37
C TYR A 510 -17.86 21.86 11.44
N VAL A 511 -18.58 20.88 10.92
CA VAL A 511 -20.03 20.71 11.09
C VAL A 511 -20.34 19.32 11.65
N VAL A 512 -21.53 19.16 12.24
CA VAL A 512 -22.04 17.85 12.68
C VAL A 512 -23.19 17.46 11.76
N MET A 513 -23.03 16.37 11.02
CA MET A 513 -24.02 15.84 10.09
C MET A 513 -24.07 14.32 10.22
N ASP A 514 -25.26 13.72 10.17
CA ASP A 514 -25.45 12.27 10.28
C ASP A 514 -24.77 11.65 11.52
N GLU A 515 -24.83 12.36 12.66
CA GLU A 515 -24.12 11.97 13.89
C GLU A 515 -22.61 11.77 13.69
N GLN A 516 -21.99 12.54 12.79
CA GLN A 516 -20.54 12.54 12.55
C GLN A 516 -19.99 13.96 12.44
N VAL A 517 -18.75 14.15 12.89
CA VAL A 517 -18.01 15.41 12.72
C VAL A 517 -17.39 15.44 11.33
N LYS A 518 -17.72 16.46 10.53
CA LYS A 518 -17.14 16.68 9.20
C LYS A 518 -16.35 17.98 9.16
N ILE A 519 -15.15 17.92 8.57
CA ILE A 519 -14.25 19.08 8.46
C ILE A 519 -14.75 20.03 7.37
N VAL A 520 -14.71 21.34 7.65
CA VAL A 520 -15.01 22.39 6.68
C VAL A 520 -13.71 23.04 6.22
N ASP A 521 -13.57 23.21 4.91
CA ASP A 521 -12.46 23.96 4.32
C ASP A 521 -12.62 25.47 4.61
N GLU A 522 -11.64 26.07 5.30
CA GLU A 522 -11.69 27.46 5.76
C GLU A 522 -11.83 28.49 4.62
N GLN A 523 -11.35 28.18 3.42
CA GLN A 523 -11.37 29.13 2.29
C GLN A 523 -12.66 29.04 1.49
N THR A 524 -13.18 27.83 1.31
CA THR A 524 -14.27 27.55 0.38
C THR A 524 -15.60 27.22 1.07
N GLY A 525 -15.58 26.92 2.38
CA GLY A 525 -16.75 26.48 3.13
C GLY A 525 -17.23 25.08 2.73
N ARG A 526 -16.44 24.32 1.96
CA ARG A 526 -16.81 22.98 1.49
C ARG A 526 -16.56 21.93 2.57
N ILE A 527 -17.42 20.92 2.61
CA ILE A 527 -17.24 19.74 3.45
C ILE A 527 -16.17 18.84 2.83
N LEU A 528 -15.17 18.46 3.62
CA LEU A 528 -14.09 17.55 3.23
C LEU A 528 -14.40 16.13 3.71
N ASP A 529 -15.16 15.37 2.92
CA ASP A 529 -15.52 13.98 3.25
C ASP A 529 -14.28 13.08 3.36
N GLY A 530 -14.31 12.16 4.33
CA GLY A 530 -13.23 11.20 4.60
C GLY A 530 -12.00 11.78 5.31
N ARG A 531 -11.97 13.08 5.61
CA ARG A 531 -10.87 13.71 6.36
C ARG A 531 -11.18 13.78 7.86
N ARG A 532 -10.17 13.48 8.68
CA ARG A 532 -10.23 13.59 10.14
C ARG A 532 -9.02 14.38 10.65
N TYR A 533 -9.17 15.04 11.80
CA TYR A 533 -8.05 15.71 12.47
C TYR A 533 -7.16 14.66 13.15
N SER A 534 -5.85 14.85 13.07
CA SER A 534 -4.87 13.91 13.63
C SER A 534 -4.74 14.02 15.16
N ASP A 535 -3.99 13.09 15.76
CA ASP A 535 -3.47 13.20 17.13
C ASP A 535 -4.53 13.31 18.24
N GLY A 536 -5.69 12.68 18.04
CA GLY A 536 -6.78 12.66 19.02
C GLY A 536 -7.69 13.89 18.99
N LEU A 537 -7.39 14.90 18.16
CA LEU A 537 -8.18 16.13 18.07
C LEU A 537 -9.59 15.87 17.51
N HIS A 538 -9.71 14.97 16.53
CA HIS A 538 -11.02 14.66 15.96
C HIS A 538 -11.93 13.97 16.99
N GLN A 539 -11.36 13.04 17.75
CA GLN A 539 -12.03 12.39 18.88
C GLN A 539 -12.44 13.40 19.97
N ALA A 540 -11.60 14.40 20.23
CA ALA A 540 -11.92 15.48 21.16
C ALA A 540 -13.12 16.32 20.70
N ILE A 541 -13.24 16.60 19.39
CA ILE A 541 -14.38 17.32 18.80
C ILE A 541 -15.63 16.45 18.82
N GLU A 542 -15.53 15.16 18.50
CA GLU A 542 -16.64 14.20 18.63
C GLU A 542 -17.16 14.16 20.07
N ALA A 543 -16.25 14.06 21.06
CA ALA A 543 -16.58 14.10 22.47
C ALA A 543 -17.23 15.44 22.88
N LYS A 544 -16.70 16.58 22.42
CA LYS A 544 -17.26 17.92 22.65
C LYS A 544 -18.71 17.99 22.18
N GLU A 545 -19.00 17.47 20.98
CA GLU A 545 -20.32 17.50 20.37
C GLU A 545 -21.28 16.39 20.85
N ASN A 546 -20.83 15.49 21.74
CA ASN A 546 -21.55 14.29 22.20
C ASN A 546 -21.89 13.32 21.06
N VAL A 547 -20.98 13.20 20.10
CA VAL A 547 -21.05 12.27 18.98
C VAL A 547 -20.28 10.98 19.32
N GLN A 548 -20.63 9.86 18.67
CA GLN A 548 -19.88 8.62 18.81
C GLN A 548 -18.42 8.84 18.40
N ILE A 549 -17.50 8.55 19.32
CA ILE A 549 -16.06 8.66 19.03
C ILE A 549 -15.62 7.43 18.24
N GLU A 550 -15.16 7.62 17.01
CA GLU A 550 -14.60 6.50 16.25
C GLU A 550 -13.12 6.31 16.59
N ALA A 551 -12.72 5.05 16.74
CA ALA A 551 -11.33 4.69 17.04
C ALA A 551 -10.36 5.26 16.00
N THR A 552 -9.22 5.77 16.47
CA THR A 552 -8.12 6.20 15.59
C THR A 552 -7.55 4.99 14.87
N THR A 553 -7.38 5.12 13.55
CA THR A 553 -6.64 4.15 12.75
C THR A 553 -5.22 4.65 12.51
N GLN A 554 -4.25 3.74 12.53
CA GLN A 554 -2.87 4.02 12.13
C GLN A 554 -2.55 3.19 10.89
N THR A 555 -1.80 3.79 9.96
CA THR A 555 -1.21 3.07 8.83
C THR A 555 -0.06 2.19 9.31
N TYR A 556 -0.18 0.88 9.10
CA TYR A 556 0.86 -0.09 9.42
C TYR A 556 1.83 -0.32 8.26
N ALA A 557 1.31 -0.39 7.03
CA ALA A 557 2.11 -0.65 5.85
C ALA A 557 1.52 0.06 4.63
N THR A 558 2.39 0.50 3.73
CA THR A 558 1.98 1.15 2.48
C THR A 558 2.94 0.84 1.34
N VAL A 559 2.41 0.69 0.12
CA VAL A 559 3.18 0.57 -1.11
C VAL A 559 2.38 1.19 -2.26
N THR A 560 3.05 1.88 -3.18
CA THR A 560 2.42 2.30 -4.45
C THR A 560 2.46 1.13 -5.43
N LEU A 561 1.45 0.99 -6.30
CA LEU A 561 1.48 -0.03 -7.36
C LEU A 561 2.72 0.16 -8.26
N GLN A 562 3.17 1.39 -8.48
CA GLN A 562 4.42 1.70 -9.18
C GLN A 562 5.62 1.01 -8.54
N ASN A 563 5.83 1.18 -7.24
CA ASN A 563 6.94 0.56 -6.55
C ASN A 563 6.78 -0.96 -6.46
N TYR A 564 5.55 -1.45 -6.27
CA TYR A 564 5.27 -2.88 -6.24
C TYR A 564 5.68 -3.58 -7.54
N PHE A 565 5.20 -3.10 -8.69
CA PHE A 565 5.50 -3.74 -9.98
C PHE A 565 6.96 -3.57 -10.42
N ARG A 566 7.67 -2.54 -9.95
CA ARG A 566 9.11 -2.38 -10.19
C ARG A 566 9.98 -3.40 -9.46
N MET A 567 9.44 -4.15 -8.50
CA MET A 567 10.18 -5.22 -7.82
C MET A 567 10.32 -6.50 -8.66
N TYR A 568 9.50 -6.67 -9.69
CA TYR A 568 9.57 -7.86 -10.54
C TYR A 568 10.86 -7.88 -11.35
N HIS A 569 11.48 -9.05 -11.48
CA HIS A 569 12.63 -9.23 -12.37
C HIS A 569 12.28 -8.84 -13.82
N LYS A 570 11.09 -9.26 -14.29
CA LYS A 570 10.57 -8.91 -15.60
C LYS A 570 9.08 -8.56 -15.53
N LEU A 571 8.73 -7.42 -16.13
CA LEU A 571 7.37 -6.90 -16.21
C LEU A 571 6.99 -6.72 -17.69
N CYS A 572 5.77 -7.05 -18.05
CA CYS A 572 5.20 -6.72 -19.35
C CYS A 572 3.70 -6.43 -19.24
N GLY A 573 3.09 -5.98 -20.32
CA GLY A 573 1.64 -5.74 -20.32
C GLY A 573 1.01 -5.71 -21.69
N MET A 574 -0.31 -5.80 -21.73
CA MET A 574 -1.09 -5.68 -22.95
C MET A 574 -2.27 -4.75 -22.74
N THR A 575 -2.65 -4.02 -23.78
CA THR A 575 -3.84 -3.15 -23.79
C THR A 575 -4.21 -2.80 -25.23
N GLY A 576 -5.38 -2.22 -25.44
CA GLY A 576 -5.75 -1.61 -26.72
C GLY A 576 -5.21 -0.20 -26.93
N THR A 577 -4.77 0.48 -25.87
CA THR A 577 -4.50 1.92 -25.85
C THR A 577 -3.28 2.28 -25.01
N ALA A 578 -2.06 1.92 -25.46
CA ALA A 578 -0.82 2.21 -24.73
C ALA A 578 -0.01 3.37 -25.31
N GLU A 579 -0.10 3.64 -26.62
CA GLU A 579 0.77 4.58 -27.32
C GLU A 579 0.64 6.00 -26.76
N THR A 580 -0.53 6.38 -26.25
CA THR A 580 -0.76 7.69 -25.62
C THR A 580 0.04 7.87 -24.32
N GLU A 581 0.25 6.79 -23.56
CA GLU A 581 0.95 6.80 -22.27
C GLU A 581 2.39 6.24 -22.37
N ALA A 582 2.91 6.04 -23.59
CA ALA A 582 4.21 5.41 -23.83
C ALA A 582 5.38 6.11 -23.11
N GLY A 583 5.32 7.43 -22.97
CA GLY A 583 6.31 8.21 -22.22
C GLY A 583 6.31 7.86 -20.73
N GLU A 584 5.13 7.79 -20.12
CA GLU A 584 4.97 7.47 -18.70
C GLU A 584 5.38 6.03 -18.39
N PHE A 585 5.00 5.07 -19.24
CA PHE A 585 5.44 3.68 -19.11
C PHE A 585 6.97 3.53 -19.13
N TRP A 586 7.65 4.26 -20.02
CA TRP A 586 9.10 4.24 -20.08
C TRP A 586 9.74 4.91 -18.86
N ASP A 587 9.23 6.07 -18.45
CA ASP A 587 9.83 6.86 -17.38
C ASP A 587 9.73 6.14 -16.02
N ILE A 588 8.59 5.51 -15.74
CA ILE A 588 8.32 4.83 -14.46
C ILE A 588 8.81 3.38 -14.46
N TYR A 589 8.47 2.61 -15.50
CA TYR A 589 8.64 1.15 -15.51
C TYR A 589 9.70 0.66 -16.50
N LYS A 590 10.24 1.54 -17.35
CA LYS A 590 11.14 1.16 -18.47
C LYS A 590 10.48 0.18 -19.44
N LEU A 591 9.17 0.28 -19.61
CA LEU A 591 8.39 -0.52 -20.56
C LEU A 591 8.26 0.21 -21.89
N ASP A 592 8.81 -0.37 -22.95
CA ASP A 592 8.60 0.07 -24.33
C ASP A 592 7.24 -0.38 -24.84
N VAL A 593 6.51 0.50 -25.54
CA VAL A 593 5.24 0.17 -26.21
C VAL A 593 5.50 -0.26 -27.66
N VAL A 594 4.86 -1.36 -28.08
CA VAL A 594 4.91 -1.86 -29.46
C VAL A 594 3.49 -2.10 -29.97
N THR A 595 3.08 -1.31 -30.96
CA THR A 595 1.83 -1.53 -31.69
C THR A 595 1.91 -2.79 -32.56
N ILE A 596 1.04 -3.75 -32.26
CA ILE A 596 0.95 -5.01 -33.01
C ILE A 596 0.03 -4.80 -34.22
N PRO A 597 0.42 -5.26 -35.42
CA PRO A 597 -0.47 -5.20 -36.59
C PRO A 597 -1.74 -6.03 -36.38
N THR A 598 -2.86 -5.60 -36.94
CA THR A 598 -4.12 -6.37 -36.91
C THR A 598 -4.06 -7.57 -37.84
N ASN A 599 -4.76 -8.65 -37.49
CA ASN A 599 -4.82 -9.85 -38.33
C ASN A 599 -5.54 -9.61 -39.67
N ILE A 600 -6.60 -8.79 -39.62
CA ILE A 600 -7.35 -8.35 -40.81
C ILE A 600 -6.95 -6.92 -41.09
N ASN A 601 -6.50 -6.63 -42.33
CA ASN A 601 -6.25 -5.25 -42.74
C ASN A 601 -7.60 -4.49 -42.74
N ALA A 602 -7.66 -3.41 -41.97
CA ALA A 602 -8.80 -2.49 -41.96
C ALA A 602 -8.97 -1.75 -43.29
#